data_AF-A0A748ZH11-F1
#
_entry.id   AF-A0A748ZH11-F1
#
_cell.length_a   1.000
_cell.length_b   1.000
_cell.length_c   1.000
_cell.angle_alpha   90.00
_cell.angle_beta   90.00
_cell.angle_gamma   90.00
#
_symmetry.space_group_name_H-M   'P 1'
#
loop_
_entity.id
_entity.type
_entity.pdbx_description
1 polymer ?
#
loop_
_entity_poly.entity_id
_entity_poly.type
_entity_poly.pdbx_seq_one_letter_code
_entity_poly.pdbx_strand_id
1 'polypeptide(L)'
;MDSFLVLMGIGFTTLLLAVVIYLVWILFLWPFVEAVSLTRMSLAYRRLNAHKAGVVTAIRLFVMWYGETVFGRRFCAIHSRGWRWEAVGKWWVYKDGQD
;
A
#
# COMPACT_ATOMS: atom_id res chain seq x y z
N MET A 1 -25.04 -30.80 -27.78
CA MET A 1 -24.83 -30.63 -26.33
C MET A 1 -23.41 -30.17 -26.01
N ASP A 2 -22.41 -30.54 -26.81
CA ASP A 2 -21.01 -30.19 -26.56
C ASP A 2 -20.71 -28.69 -26.57
N SER A 3 -21.31 -27.92 -27.49
CA SER A 3 -21.09 -26.46 -27.55
C SER A 3 -21.54 -25.72 -26.28
N PHE A 4 -22.60 -26.20 -25.61
CA PHE A 4 -23.10 -25.61 -24.37
C PHE A 4 -22.16 -25.91 -23.19
N LEU A 5 -21.67 -27.14 -23.09
CA LEU A 5 -20.67 -27.54 -22.10
C LEU A 5 -19.35 -26.76 -22.27
N VAL A 6 -18.90 -26.57 -23.51
CA VAL A 6 -17.70 -25.78 -23.81
C VAL A 6 -17.88 -24.30 -23.43
N LEU A 7 -19.02 -23.69 -23.76
CA LEU A 7 -19.33 -22.30 -23.38
C LEU A 7 -19.38 -22.10 -21.86
N MET A 8 -20.00 -23.03 -21.13
CA MET A 8 -20.04 -22.99 -19.66
C MET A 8 -18.66 -23.18 -19.04
N GLY A 9 -17.83 -24.06 -19.61
CA GLY A 9 -16.44 -24.24 -19.20
C GLY A 9 -15.62 -22.96 -19.36
N ILE A 10 -15.69 -22.30 -20.52
CA ILE A 10 -15.00 -21.03 -20.78
C ILE A 10 -15.50 -19.92 -19.84
N GLY A 11 -16.82 -19.84 -19.64
CA GLY A 11 -17.43 -18.86 -18.73
C GLY A 11 -16.92 -19.02 -17.30
N PHE A 12 -16.89 -20.26 -16.79
CA PHE A 12 -16.41 -20.56 -15.45
C PHE A 12 -14.91 -20.26 -15.28
N THR A 13 -14.07 -20.64 -16.24
CA THR A 13 -12.63 -20.32 -16.19
C THR A 13 -12.37 -18.82 -16.26
N THR A 14 -13.15 -18.08 -17.05
CA THR A 14 -13.02 -16.62 -17.13
C THR A 14 -13.42 -15.95 -15.82
N LEU A 15 -14.47 -16.46 -15.17
CA LEU A 15 -14.92 -15.94 -13.89
C LEU A 15 -13.92 -16.24 -12.77
N LEU A 16 -13.35 -17.44 -12.74
CA LEU A 16 -12.24 -17.78 -11.85
C LEU A 16 -11.02 -16.89 -12.08
N LEU A 17 -10.65 -16.65 -13.34
CA LEU A 17 -9.55 -15.77 -13.68
C LEU A 17 -9.80 -14.34 -13.20
N ALA A 18 -11.02 -13.82 -13.38
CA ALA A 18 -11.40 -12.50 -12.88
C ALA A 18 -11.29 -12.40 -11.36
N VAL A 19 -11.68 -13.43 -10.61
CA VAL A 19 -11.53 -13.49 -9.14
C VAL A 19 -10.05 -13.47 -8.76
N VAL A 20 -9.20 -14.26 -9.43
CA VAL A 20 -7.75 -14.27 -9.17
C VAL A 20 -7.13 -12.89 -9.44
N ILE A 21 -7.48 -12.26 -10.57
CA ILE A 21 -7.03 -10.90 -10.91
C ILE A 21 -7.47 -9.91 -9.83
N TYR A 22 -8.72 -10.00 -9.37
CA TYR A 22 -9.23 -9.13 -8.31
C TYR A 22 -8.50 -9.33 -6.98
N LEU A 23 -8.21 -10.57 -6.61
CA LEU A 23 -7.41 -10.89 -5.42
C LEU A 23 -5.99 -10.33 -5.55
N VAL A 24 -5.35 -10.48 -6.72
CA VAL A 24 -4.03 -9.91 -6.96
C VAL A 24 -4.07 -8.38 -6.84
N TRP A 25 -5.09 -7.73 -7.39
CA TRP A 25 -5.28 -6.29 -7.28
C TRP A 25 -5.36 -5.84 -5.82
N ILE A 26 -6.20 -6.50 -5.00
CA ILE A 26 -6.44 -6.07 -3.62
C ILE A 26 -5.32 -6.47 -2.65
N LEU A 27 -4.59 -7.54 -2.94
CA LEU A 27 -3.52 -8.07 -2.08
C LEU A 27 -2.12 -7.59 -2.47
N PHE A 28 -1.90 -7.09 -3.68
CA PHE A 28 -0.57 -6.63 -4.13
C PHE A 28 -0.58 -5.19 -4.61
N LEU A 29 -1.55 -4.79 -5.43
CA LEU A 29 -1.56 -3.46 -6.04
C LEU A 29 -2.03 -2.38 -5.05
N TRP A 30 -3.09 -2.65 -4.29
CA TRP A 30 -3.54 -1.75 -3.23
C TRP A 30 -2.48 -1.49 -2.14
N PRO A 31 -1.84 -2.53 -1.54
CA PRO A 31 -0.79 -2.31 -0.54
C PRO A 31 0.47 -1.66 -1.12
N PHE A 32 0.71 -1.77 -2.42
CA PHE A 32 1.76 -1.00 -3.11
C PHE A 32 1.48 0.50 -3.01
N VAL A 33 0.26 0.94 -3.34
CA VAL A 33 -0.15 2.35 -3.28
C VAL A 33 -0.10 2.88 -1.84
N GLU A 34 -0.54 2.08 -0.86
CA GLU A 34 -0.43 2.43 0.56
C GLU A 34 1.03 2.60 1.00
N ALA A 35 1.90 1.65 0.65
CA ALA A 35 3.32 1.69 0.98
C ALA A 35 4.04 2.89 0.35
N VAL A 36 3.71 3.24 -0.90
CA VAL A 36 4.24 4.46 -1.54
C VAL A 36 3.84 5.71 -0.74
N SER A 37 2.60 5.78 -0.28
CA SER A 37 2.11 6.93 0.48
C SER A 37 2.80 7.07 1.84
N LEU A 38 3.01 5.96 2.57
CA LEU A 38 3.74 5.91 3.84
C LEU A 38 5.23 6.24 3.66
N THR A 39 5.82 5.78 2.55
CA THR A 39 7.21 6.11 2.20
C THR A 39 7.35 7.60 1.92
N ARG A 40 6.41 8.21 1.18
CA ARG A 40 6.42 9.66 0.91
C ARG A 40 6.32 10.46 2.20
N MET A 41 5.46 10.02 3.12
CA MET A 41 5.29 10.64 4.43
C MET A 41 6.54 10.53 5.31
N SER A 42 7.11 9.32 5.42
CA SER A 42 8.33 9.10 6.22
C SER A 42 9.54 9.85 5.66
N LEU A 43 9.61 10.01 4.34
CA LEU A 43 10.60 10.88 3.69
C LEU A 43 10.37 12.36 4.05
N ALA A 44 9.12 12.83 4.05
CA ALA A 44 8.77 14.20 4.42
C ALA A 44 9.12 14.50 5.89
N TYR A 45 8.82 13.58 6.81
CA TYR A 45 9.23 13.67 8.22
C TYR A 45 10.76 13.72 8.37
N ARG A 46 11.50 12.86 7.67
CA ARG A 46 12.97 12.88 7.71
C ARG A 46 13.57 14.16 7.14
N ARG A 47 12.97 14.70 6.07
CA ARG A 47 13.37 16.00 5.50
C ARG A 47 13.17 17.14 6.51
N LEU A 48 12.08 17.10 7.28
CA LEU A 48 11.82 18.10 8.32
C LEU A 48 12.81 18.00 9.49
N ASN A 49 13.25 16.80 9.85
CA ASN A 49 14.26 16.55 10.90
C ASN A 49 15.72 16.68 10.42
N ALA A 50 15.97 17.38 9.31
CA ALA A 50 17.31 17.65 8.76
C ALA A 50 18.20 16.41 8.53
N HIS A 51 17.62 15.22 8.42
CA HIS A 51 18.37 13.98 8.24
C HIS A 51 18.50 13.67 6.73
N LYS A 52 19.72 13.43 6.23
CA LYS A 52 19.97 13.12 4.81
C LYS A 52 19.21 11.86 4.40
N ALA A 53 18.05 12.04 3.79
CA ALA A 53 17.23 10.95 3.25
C ALA A 53 17.82 10.51 1.90
N GLY A 54 18.76 9.57 1.93
CA GLY A 54 19.28 8.93 0.72
C GLY A 54 18.24 8.05 0.04
N VAL A 55 18.37 7.87 -1.28
CA VAL A 55 17.50 7.01 -2.10
C VAL A 55 17.44 5.57 -1.55
N VAL A 56 18.56 5.05 -1.06
CA VAL A 56 18.64 3.71 -0.44
C VAL A 56 17.77 3.60 0.82
N THR A 57 17.71 4.66 1.63
CA THR A 57 16.88 4.71 2.83
C THR A 57 15.40 4.76 2.47
N ALA A 58 15.05 5.48 1.41
CA ALA A 58 13.67 5.52 0.90
C ALA A 58 13.22 4.13 0.39
N ILE A 59 14.09 3.41 -0.32
CA ILE A 59 13.81 2.05 -0.80
C ILE A 59 13.64 1.08 0.37
N ARG A 60 14.51 1.14 1.39
CA ARG A 60 14.36 0.29 2.59
C ARG A 60 13.06 0.57 3.35
N LEU A 61 12.70 1.84 3.51
CA LEU A 61 11.43 2.24 4.11
C LEU A 61 10.25 1.72 3.28
N PHE A 62 10.31 1.84 1.96
CA PHE A 62 9.29 1.31 1.07
C PHE A 62 9.11 -0.20 1.21
N VAL A 63 10.20 -0.98 1.18
CA VAL A 63 10.12 -2.44 1.32
C VAL A 63 9.58 -2.84 2.70
N MET A 64 9.98 -2.14 3.76
CA MET A 64 9.47 -2.39 5.11
C MET A 64 7.97 -2.11 5.20
N TRP A 65 7.50 -0.96 4.70
CA TRP A 65 6.09 -0.60 4.68
C TRP A 65 5.27 -1.51 3.75
N TYR A 66 5.83 -1.92 2.62
CA TYR A 66 5.20 -2.87 1.69
C TYR A 66 5.07 -4.26 2.32
N GLY A 67 6.11 -4.73 3.03
CA GLY A 67 6.03 -5.96 3.80
C GLY A 67 4.95 -5.91 4.88
N GLU A 68 4.85 -4.80 5.62
CA GLU A 68 3.79 -4.64 6.61
C GLU A 68 2.39 -4.51 6.00
N THR A 69 2.20 -3.84 4.87
CA THR A 69 0.88 -3.71 4.24
C THR A 69 0.43 -5.00 3.56
N VAL A 70 1.37 -5.79 3.00
CA VAL A 70 1.08 -7.09 2.37
C VAL A 70 0.88 -8.21 3.40
N PHE A 71 1.73 -8.31 4.43
CA PHE A 71 1.71 -9.43 5.39
C PHE A 71 1.07 -9.08 6.74
N GLY A 72 1.07 -7.80 7.15
CA GLY A 72 0.66 -7.33 8.48
C GLY A 72 -0.56 -6.41 8.46
N ARG A 73 -1.43 -6.58 7.45
CA ARG A 73 -2.57 -5.72 7.09
C ARG A 73 -3.27 -5.06 8.30
N ARG A 74 -2.92 -3.81 8.60
CA ARG A 74 -3.65 -2.94 9.53
C ARG A 74 -4.34 -1.84 8.73
N PHE A 75 -5.64 -1.97 8.53
CA PHE A 75 -6.52 -0.93 7.97
C PHE A 75 -6.78 0.21 8.97
N CYS A 76 -5.78 0.60 9.74
CA CYS A 76 -5.92 1.58 10.80
C CYS A 76 -5.08 2.80 10.49
N ALA A 77 -5.60 3.97 10.85
CA ALA A 77 -4.83 5.21 10.85
C ALA A 77 -3.59 5.01 11.75
N ILE A 78 -2.42 5.17 11.17
CA ILE A 78 -1.14 5.08 11.88
C ILE A 78 -0.86 6.46 12.45
N HIS A 79 -0.99 6.60 13.76
CA HIS A 79 -0.65 7.82 14.47
C HIS A 79 0.69 7.65 15.22
N SER A 80 1.56 8.64 15.13
CA SER A 80 2.79 8.74 15.91
C SER A 80 3.00 10.19 16.36
N ARG A 81 3.83 10.40 17.38
CA ARG A 81 4.01 11.70 18.08
C ARG A 81 4.33 12.89 17.17
N GLY A 82 4.91 12.64 15.99
CA GLY A 82 5.23 13.69 15.00
C GLY A 82 4.55 13.52 13.64
N TRP A 83 3.68 12.51 13.44
CA TRP A 83 3.10 12.24 12.14
C TRP A 83 1.80 11.40 12.22
N ARG A 84 0.81 11.73 11.40
CA ARG A 84 -0.47 11.01 11.30
C ARG A 84 -0.77 10.61 9.86
N TRP A 85 -0.92 9.31 9.61
CA TRP A 85 -1.34 8.75 8.34
C TRP A 85 -2.74 8.17 8.48
N GLU A 86 -3.70 8.67 7.71
CA GLU A 86 -5.09 8.18 7.75
C GLU A 86 -5.47 7.38 6.51
N ALA A 87 -4.99 7.81 5.34
CA ALA A 87 -5.23 7.13 4.08
C ALA A 87 -4.20 7.55 3.04
N VAL A 88 -4.20 6.87 1.89
CA VAL A 88 -3.43 7.26 0.71
C VAL A 88 -3.73 8.72 0.35
N GLY A 89 -2.71 9.58 0.48
CA GLY A 89 -2.82 11.02 0.20
C GLY A 89 -3.36 11.89 1.34
N LYS A 90 -3.91 11.30 2.42
CA LYS A 90 -4.31 12.01 3.65
C LYS A 90 -3.32 11.69 4.77
N TRP A 91 -2.26 12.47 4.80
CA TRP A 91 -1.22 12.34 5.81
C TRP A 91 -0.69 13.71 6.22
N TRP A 92 -0.37 13.84 7.50
CA TRP A 92 0.08 15.07 8.14
C TRP A 92 1.38 14.81 8.89
N VAL A 93 2.34 15.70 8.73
CA VAL A 93 3.58 15.66 9.51
C VAL A 93 3.59 16.90 10.38
N TYR A 94 3.66 16.70 11.69
CA TYR A 94 3.76 17.77 12.67
C TYR A 94 5.23 18.09 12.87
N LYS A 95 5.57 19.39 12.88
CA LYS A 95 6.90 19.83 13.33
C LYS A 95 6.84 19.84 14.86
N ASP A 96 7.80 19.20 15.52
CA ASP A 96 7.92 19.33 16.98
C ASP A 96 8.00 20.85 17.30
N GLY A 97 6.97 21.39 17.99
CA GLY A 97 6.89 22.80 18.37
C GLY A 97 5.77 23.64 17.74
N GLN A 98 4.61 23.08 17.39
CA GLN A 98 3.37 23.86 17.28
C GLN A 98 2.39 23.41 18.36
N ASP A 99 2.54 24.02 19.54
CA ASP A 99 1.44 24.24 20.49
C ASP A 99 0.42 25.21 19.87
#